data_AF-A0A9D0Z7Z5-F1
#
_entry.id   AF-A0A9D0Z7Z5-F1
#
_cell.length_a   1.000
_cell.length_b   1.000
_cell.length_c   1.000
_cell.angle_alpha   90.00
_cell.angle_beta   90.00
_cell.angle_gamma   90.00
#
_symmetry.space_group_name_H-M   'P 1'
#
loop_
_entity.id
_entity.type
_entity.pdbx_description
1 polymer ?
#
loop_
_entity_poly.entity_id
_entity_poly.type
_entity_poly.pdbx_seq_one_letter_code
_entity_poly.pdbx_strand_id
1 'polypeptide(L)'
;MPYLKGLGVCQDFERAAFWTERAARHGDWDAQYNLGTFYEQGIGVTADLEQAKLWYQAAARQGHTLAQQKCEALFPDHSRETE
;
A
#
# COMPACT_ATOMS: atom_id res chain seq x y z
N MET A 1 13.09 -34.44 7.70
CA MET A 1 12.69 -33.80 6.44
C MET A 1 12.23 -32.38 6.78
N PRO A 2 12.80 -31.35 6.14
CA PRO A 2 12.74 -29.95 6.59
C PRO A 2 11.35 -29.34 6.40
N TYR A 3 10.76 -28.87 7.49
CA TYR A 3 9.53 -28.09 7.50
C TYR A 3 9.79 -26.73 6.83
N LEU A 4 9.34 -26.60 5.58
CA LEU A 4 8.68 -25.44 4.97
C LEU A 4 8.79 -24.11 5.76
N LYS A 5 10.00 -23.56 5.92
CA LYS A 5 10.23 -22.28 6.60
C LYS A 5 9.80 -21.04 5.79
N GLY A 6 9.24 -21.23 4.59
CA GLY A 6 8.81 -20.14 3.71
C GLY A 6 7.31 -20.11 3.37
N LEU A 7 6.52 -21.10 3.78
CA LEU A 7 5.11 -21.20 3.36
C LEU A 7 4.11 -20.58 4.35
N GLY A 8 4.49 -20.41 5.62
CA GLY A 8 3.65 -19.67 6.58
C GLY A 8 3.63 -18.16 6.30
N VAL A 9 4.79 -17.59 6.01
CA VAL A 9 4.99 -16.16 5.84
C VAL A 9 4.18 -15.61 4.65
N CYS A 10 4.13 -16.30 3.51
CA CYS A 10 3.28 -15.88 2.38
C CYS A 10 1.79 -15.90 2.73
N GLN A 11 1.34 -16.91 3.49
CA GLN A 11 -0.07 -17.07 3.85
C GLN A 11 -0.54 -16.00 4.85
N ASP A 12 0.35 -15.57 5.75
CA ASP A 12 0.10 -14.45 6.66
C ASP A 12 0.00 -13.13 5.90
N PHE A 13 0.81 -12.92 4.86
CA PHE A 13 0.74 -11.72 4.01
C PHE A 13 -0.52 -11.67 3.16
N GLU A 14 -0.96 -12.79 2.57
CA GLU A 14 -2.25 -12.86 1.86
C GLU A 14 -3.43 -12.52 2.78
N ARG A 15 -3.42 -13.03 4.02
CA ARG A 15 -4.42 -12.69 5.03
C ARG A 15 -4.33 -11.23 5.45
N ALA A 16 -3.12 -10.69 5.64
CA ALA A 16 -2.92 -9.29 5.98
C ALA A 16 -3.49 -8.39 4.87
N ALA A 17 -3.16 -8.66 3.61
CA ALA A 17 -3.71 -7.93 2.47
C ALA A 17 -5.24 -7.99 2.44
N PHE A 18 -5.83 -9.17 2.65
CA PHE A 18 -7.28 -9.36 2.70
C PHE A 18 -7.97 -8.52 3.78
N TRP A 19 -7.46 -8.53 5.02
CA TRP A 19 -8.02 -7.73 6.11
C TRP A 19 -7.84 -6.23 5.88
N THR A 20 -6.69 -5.86 5.32
CA THR A 20 -6.36 -4.47 5.00
C THR A 20 -7.24 -3.94 3.88
N GLU A 21 -7.54 -4.74 2.86
CA GLU A 21 -8.45 -4.36 1.76
C GLU A 21 -9.85 -4.06 2.30
N ARG A 22 -10.32 -4.93 3.21
CA ARG A 22 -11.62 -4.77 3.84
C ARG A 22 -11.70 -3.49 4.69
N ALA A 23 -10.67 -3.18 5.46
CA ALA A 23 -10.58 -1.94 6.23
C ALA A 23 -10.47 -0.71 5.31
N ALA A 24 -9.65 -0.78 4.27
CA ALA A 24 -9.49 0.28 3.28
C ALA A 24 -10.83 0.61 2.58
N ARG A 25 -11.64 -0.42 2.31
CA ARG A 25 -12.99 -0.28 1.73
C ARG A 25 -13.99 0.34 2.70
N HIS A 26 -13.76 0.22 4.00
CA HIS A 26 -14.53 0.91 5.03
C HIS A 26 -14.15 2.40 5.19
N GLY A 27 -13.18 2.89 4.42
CA GLY A 27 -12.70 4.27 4.50
C GLY A 27 -11.55 4.47 5.49
N ASP A 28 -10.97 3.39 6.02
CA ASP A 28 -9.84 3.50 6.93
C ASP A 28 -8.57 3.94 6.16
N TRP A 29 -8.06 5.13 6.49
CA TRP A 29 -6.94 5.75 5.78
C TRP A 29 -5.59 5.09 6.09
N ASP A 30 -5.41 4.52 7.29
CA ASP A 30 -4.25 3.70 7.64
C ASP A 30 -4.24 2.42 6.80
N ALA A 31 -5.40 1.79 6.66
CA ALA A 31 -5.54 0.59 5.84
C ALA A 31 -5.30 0.88 4.35
N GLN A 32 -5.82 1.98 3.82
CA GLN A 32 -5.54 2.39 2.43
C GLN A 32 -4.05 2.61 2.19
N TYR A 33 -3.34 3.23 3.15
CA TYR A 33 -1.89 3.40 3.07
C TYR A 33 -1.16 2.04 3.06
N ASN A 34 -1.50 1.15 3.99
CA ASN A 34 -0.88 -0.18 4.09
C ASN A 34 -1.15 -1.04 2.84
N LEU A 35 -2.35 -0.93 2.26
CA LEU A 35 -2.67 -1.61 1.00
C LEU A 35 -1.78 -1.09 -0.14
N GLY A 36 -1.59 0.23 -0.20
CA GLY A 36 -0.66 0.85 -1.14
C GLY A 36 0.75 0.28 -1.03
N THR A 37 1.24 0.09 0.20
CA THR A 37 2.56 -0.53 0.46
C THR A 37 2.60 -2.01 0.07
N PHE A 38 1.53 -2.77 0.27
CA PHE A 38 1.47 -4.17 -0.17
C PHE A 38 1.53 -4.31 -1.70
N TYR A 39 0.84 -3.44 -2.43
CA TYR A 39 0.92 -3.38 -3.89
C TYR A 39 2.27 -2.86 -4.38
N GLU A 40 2.91 -1.93 -3.67
CA GLU A 40 4.26 -1.46 -3.99
C GLU A 40 5.31 -2.58 -3.85
N GLN A 41 5.22 -3.37 -2.79
CA GLN A 41 6.20 -4.41 -2.46
C GLN A 41 5.84 -5.80 -3.00
N GLY A 42 4.62 -5.99 -3.52
CA GLY A 42 4.11 -7.31 -3.93
C GLY A 42 3.94 -8.28 -2.77
N ILE A 43 3.58 -7.78 -1.59
CA ILE A 43 3.47 -8.58 -0.36
C ILE A 43 2.04 -9.07 -0.22
N GLY A 44 1.83 -10.37 -0.43
CA GLY A 44 0.50 -11.00 -0.32
C GLY A 44 -0.47 -10.64 -1.46
N VAL A 45 -0.06 -9.77 -2.38
CA VAL A 45 -0.75 -9.39 -3.62
C VAL A 45 0.26 -9.26 -4.75
N THR A 46 -0.22 -9.27 -5.99
CA THR A 46 0.62 -8.96 -7.15
C THR A 46 1.11 -7.52 -7.05
N ALA A 47 2.42 -7.32 -7.19
CA ALA A 47 3.00 -5.98 -7.16
C ALA A 47 2.41 -5.14 -8.31
N ASP A 48 1.78 -4.02 -7.97
CA ASP A 48 1.14 -3.13 -8.94
C ASP A 48 1.27 -1.67 -8.47
N LEU A 49 2.20 -0.94 -9.09
CA LEU A 49 2.50 0.43 -8.71
C LEU A 49 1.34 1.39 -9.03
N GLU A 50 0.51 1.07 -10.03
CA GLU A 50 -0.66 1.89 -10.39
C GLU A 50 -1.75 1.77 -9.33
N GLN A 51 -2.05 0.55 -8.86
CA GLN A 51 -2.95 0.33 -7.73
C GLN A 51 -2.38 0.93 -6.44
N ALA A 52 -1.08 0.78 -6.18
CA ALA A 52 -0.45 1.39 -5.02
C ALA A 52 -0.68 2.91 -4.98
N LYS A 53 -0.49 3.58 -6.12
CA LYS A 53 -0.76 5.02 -6.28
C LYS A 53 -2.21 5.37 -6.01
N LEU A 54 -3.16 4.61 -6.54
CA LEU A 54 -4.59 4.85 -6.32
C LEU A 54 -4.96 4.79 -4.84
N TRP A 55 -4.42 3.81 -4.11
CA TRP A 55 -4.66 3.67 -2.67
C TRP A 55 -3.99 4.76 -1.85
N TYR A 56 -2.75 5.14 -2.16
CA TYR A 56 -2.09 6.28 -1.52
C TYR A 56 -2.84 7.60 -1.80
N GLN A 57 -3.35 7.81 -3.01
CA GLN A 57 -4.17 8.98 -3.35
C GLN A 57 -5.51 8.98 -2.60
N ALA A 58 -6.15 7.82 -2.44
CA ALA A 58 -7.37 7.70 -1.64
C ALA A 58 -7.13 8.11 -0.19
N ALA A 59 -6.05 7.61 0.43
CA ALA A 59 -5.68 7.98 1.79
C ALA A 59 -5.31 9.47 1.90
N ALA A 60 -4.56 10.01 0.94
CA ALA A 60 -4.22 11.43 0.88
C ALA A 60 -5.46 12.33 0.75
N ARG A 61 -6.47 11.91 -0.04
CA ARG A 61 -7.76 12.62 -0.17
C ARG A 61 -8.54 12.66 1.14
N GLN A 62 -8.35 11.69 2.02
CA GLN A 62 -8.94 11.69 3.37
C GLN A 62 -8.17 12.56 4.37
N GLY A 63 -7.11 13.25 3.93
CA GLY A 63 -6.28 14.11 4.78
C GLY A 63 -5.13 13.37 5.46
N HIS A 64 -4.81 12.15 5.04
CA HIS A 64 -3.70 11.41 5.61
C HIS A 64 -2.36 11.97 5.12
N THR A 65 -1.69 12.75 5.99
CA THR A 65 -0.44 13.45 5.67
C THR A 65 0.68 12.49 5.26
N LEU A 66 0.77 11.31 5.89
CA LEU A 66 1.80 10.32 5.55
C LEU A 66 1.56 9.73 4.16
N ALA A 67 0.32 9.42 3.79
CA ALA A 67 0.01 8.95 2.44
C ALA A 67 0.28 10.02 1.38
N GLN A 68 0.02 11.29 1.69
CA GLN A 68 0.35 12.40 0.81
C GLN A 68 1.86 12.51 0.59
N GLN A 69 2.65 12.52 1.67
CA GLN A 69 4.11 12.54 1.60
C GLN A 69 4.67 11.33 0.86
N LYS A 70 4.12 10.14 1.11
CA LYS A 70 4.55 8.90 0.45
C LYS A 70 4.20 8.90 -1.02
N CYS A 71 3.00 9.35 -1.41
CA CYS A 71 2.61 9.50 -2.80
C CYS A 71 3.50 10.51 -3.53
N GLU A 72 3.84 11.63 -2.89
CA GLU A 72 4.74 12.65 -3.43
C GLU A 72 6.18 12.14 -3.54
N ALA A 73 6.65 11.34 -2.58
CA ALA A 73 7.96 10.70 -2.64
C ALA A 73 8.06 9.58 -3.70
N LEU A 74 6.99 8.80 -3.88
CA LEU A 74 6.94 7.70 -4.87
C LEU A 74 6.77 8.25 -6.30
N PHE A 75 6.03 9.34 -6.44
CA PHE A 75 5.79 10.05 -7.68
C PHE A 75 6.16 11.51 -7.48
N PRO A 76 7.48 11.83 -7.47
CA PRO A 76 7.93 13.21 -7.41
C PRO A 76 7.47 13.88 -8.70
N ASP A 77 6.30 14.50 -8.66
CA ASP A 77 5.83 15.38 -9.71
C ASP A 77 6.83 16.54 -9.74
N HIS A 78 7.75 16.51 -10.70
CA HIS A 78 8.77 17.54 -10.94
C HIS A 78 8.14 18.87 -11.42
N SER A 79 6.96 19.22 -10.90
CA SER A 79 6.24 20.46 -11.19
C SER A 79 6.40 21.50 -10.07
N ARG A 80 7.24 21.22 -9.06
CA ARG A 80 7.52 22.15 -7.96
C ARG A 80 9.01 22.47 -7.81
N GLU A 81 9.65 22.82 -8.91
CA GLU A 81 10.92 23.55 -8.99
C GLU A 81 10.94 24.11 -10.42
N THR A 82 10.95 25.42 -10.72
CA THR A 82 11.46 26.58 -9.99
C THR A 82 10.72 27.86 -10.43
N GLU A 83 10.28 28.70 -9.49
CA GLU A 83 10.25 30.16 -9.68
C GLU A 83 11.67 30.73 -9.60
#